data_AF-A0A1V6DG75-F1
#
_entry.id   AF-A0A1V6DG75-F1
#
_cell.length_a   1.000
_cell.length_b   1.000
_cell.length_c   1.000
_cell.angle_alpha   90.00
_cell.angle_beta   90.00
_cell.angle_gamma   90.00
#
_symmetry.space_group_name_H-M   'P 1'
#
loop_
_entity.id
_entity.type
_entity.pdbx_description
1 polymer ?
#
loop_
_entity_poly.entity_id
_entity_poly.type
_entity_poly.pdbx_seq_one_letter_code
_entity_poly.pdbx_strand_id
1 'polypeptide(L)'
;MTPNTINTPINDPLAMAENPQEIKYSNEYFGQVSLDVWFCVLEKGVGKVPFDPNTHSIDRRLTAITMGIIPVPASGLQFSVDRDYIAEFRPWNAITLPSLKALGVSVRELNDRYVRVKMTETGETYTNSQGETREKTAFEFLAIYDSLEACEADFTAKRGSSAQPNTSPQKSQAAPTAGNGNKDRDAALKFLEVAVKSTCQGLTDLDQAREAVAAQIAKMPLINKHFTVDSPETMNFMAEALAPF
;
A
#
# COMPACT_ATOMS: atom_id res chain seq x y z
N MET A 1 15.00 -5.80 48.06
CA MET A 1 13.98 -5.35 47.10
C MET A 1 14.54 -4.15 46.37
N THR A 2 15.06 -4.35 45.16
CA THR A 2 15.52 -3.27 44.27
C THR A 2 14.48 -3.10 43.17
N PRO A 3 13.96 -1.88 42.92
CA PRO A 3 13.01 -1.65 41.85
C PRO A 3 13.71 -1.83 40.50
N ASN A 4 13.08 -2.63 39.64
CA ASN A 4 13.55 -2.94 38.29
C ASN A 4 13.19 -1.75 37.38
N THR A 5 14.16 -0.92 37.05
CA THR A 5 13.99 0.19 36.10
C THR A 5 13.80 -0.40 34.70
N ILE A 6 12.60 -0.25 34.14
CA ILE A 6 12.31 -0.58 32.75
C ILE A 6 13.07 0.43 31.88
N ASN A 7 14.18 -0.01 31.30
CA ASN A 7 14.94 0.77 30.35
C ASN A 7 14.24 0.66 28.99
N THR A 8 13.21 1.48 28.76
CA THR A 8 12.67 1.71 27.43
C THR A 8 13.76 2.47 26.65
N PRO A 9 14.33 1.93 25.56
CA PRO A 9 15.29 2.70 24.77
C PRO A 9 14.54 3.87 24.14
N ILE A 10 14.65 5.04 24.77
CA ILE A 10 14.34 6.32 24.15
C ILE A 10 15.39 6.48 23.05
N ASN A 11 14.96 6.48 21.79
CA ASN A 11 15.83 6.84 20.67
C ASN A 11 16.25 8.29 20.85
N ASP A 12 17.46 8.52 21.35
CA ASP A 12 18.06 9.86 21.48
C ASP A 12 18.17 10.51 20.09
N PRO A 13 17.47 11.62 19.83
CA PRO A 13 17.56 12.33 18.55
C PRO A 13 18.98 12.81 18.23
N LEU A 14 19.81 13.11 19.23
CA LEU A 14 21.19 13.55 19.03
C LEU A 14 22.07 12.39 18.56
N ALA A 15 21.98 11.22 19.19
CA ALA A 15 22.68 10.01 18.73
C ALA A 15 22.28 9.59 17.29
N MET A 16 21.01 9.78 16.91
CA MET A 16 20.53 9.54 15.54
C MET A 16 21.04 10.57 14.54
N ALA A 17 21.23 11.83 14.96
CA ALA A 17 21.82 12.87 14.13
C ALA A 17 23.33 12.68 13.94
N GLU A 18 24.03 12.14 14.96
CA GLU A 18 25.46 11.84 14.90
C GLU A 18 25.79 10.61 14.03
N ASN A 19 24.87 9.64 13.96
CA ASN A 19 24.99 8.44 13.13
C ASN A 19 23.73 8.24 12.27
N PRO A 20 23.51 9.12 11.27
CA PRO A 20 22.31 9.03 10.45
C PRO A 20 22.29 7.71 9.69
N GLN A 21 21.19 6.97 9.83
CA GLN A 21 20.94 5.84 8.95
C GLN A 21 20.62 6.38 7.55
N GLU A 22 21.34 5.91 6.53
CA GLU A 22 21.04 6.25 5.14
C GLU A 22 19.62 5.80 4.80
N ILE A 23 18.76 6.75 4.39
CA ILE A 23 17.41 6.44 3.94
C ILE A 23 17.54 5.79 2.55
N LYS A 24 17.52 4.46 2.52
CA LYS A 24 17.41 3.72 1.25
C LYS A 24 15.97 3.80 0.76
N TYR A 25 15.74 4.69 -0.20
CA TYR A 25 14.51 4.69 -0.98
C TYR A 25 14.50 3.45 -1.88
N SER A 26 13.81 2.40 -1.43
CA SER A 26 13.49 1.25 -2.25
C SER A 26 12.61 1.70 -3.42
N ASN A 27 13.01 1.39 -4.66
CA ASN A 27 12.13 1.48 -5.83
C ASN A 27 11.21 0.26 -5.96
N GLU A 28 11.14 -0.57 -4.93
CA GLU A 28 10.20 -1.68 -4.80
C GLU A 28 8.99 -1.28 -3.98
N TYR A 29 7.82 -1.76 -4.43
CA TYR A 29 6.52 -1.53 -3.82
C TYR A 29 5.83 -2.87 -3.57
N PHE A 30 5.11 -2.93 -2.47
CA PHE A 30 4.38 -4.11 -2.00
C PHE A 30 2.93 -3.71 -1.84
N GLY A 31 2.00 -4.42 -2.46
CA GLY A 31 0.62 -3.98 -2.47
C GLY A 31 -0.33 -4.89 -3.22
N GLN A 32 -1.60 -4.52 -3.20
CA GLN A 32 -2.65 -5.14 -3.99
C GLN A 32 -2.74 -4.50 -5.37
N VAL A 33 -2.92 -5.33 -6.41
CA VAL A 33 -3.10 -4.84 -7.78
C VAL A 33 -4.55 -4.43 -8.01
N SER A 34 -4.72 -3.22 -8.54
CA SER A 34 -5.94 -2.76 -9.22
C SER A 34 -5.66 -2.69 -10.72
N LEU A 35 -6.55 -3.28 -11.53
CA LEU A 35 -6.36 -3.38 -12.98
C LEU A 35 -7.64 -2.97 -13.73
N ASP A 36 -7.48 -2.05 -14.68
CA ASP A 36 -8.51 -1.72 -15.68
C ASP A 36 -7.97 -1.94 -17.09
N VAL A 37 -8.74 -2.63 -17.93
CA VAL A 37 -8.34 -3.02 -19.29
C VAL A 37 -9.50 -2.79 -20.26
N TRP A 38 -9.25 -2.00 -21.31
CA TRP A 38 -10.27 -1.65 -22.29
C TRP A 38 -9.66 -1.37 -23.66
N PHE A 39 -10.47 -1.51 -24.73
CA PHE A 39 -10.03 -1.19 -26.08
C PHE A 39 -10.06 0.31 -26.34
N CYS A 40 -8.95 0.86 -26.82
CA CYS A 40 -8.79 2.29 -27.06
C CYS A 40 -8.31 2.60 -28.48
N VAL A 41 -8.39 3.88 -28.85
CA VAL A 41 -7.57 4.46 -29.93
C VAL A 41 -6.81 5.66 -29.38
N LEU A 42 -5.70 6.02 -30.02
CA LEU A 42 -4.97 7.24 -29.70
C LEU A 42 -5.41 8.39 -30.61
N GLU A 43 -5.83 9.48 -30.01
CA GLU A 43 -6.18 10.73 -30.70
C GLU A 43 -5.19 11.85 -30.35
N LYS A 44 -4.73 12.55 -31.38
CA LYS A 44 -3.75 13.63 -31.23
C LYS A 44 -4.36 14.75 -30.39
N GLY A 45 -3.70 15.10 -29.29
CA GLY A 45 -4.13 16.16 -28.38
C GLY A 45 -5.16 15.73 -27.32
N VAL A 46 -5.72 14.52 -27.42
CA VAL A 46 -6.69 13.97 -26.45
C VAL A 46 -6.08 12.81 -25.66
N GLY A 47 -5.29 11.95 -26.31
CA GLY A 47 -4.70 10.76 -25.70
C GLY A 47 -5.52 9.51 -25.97
N LYS A 48 -5.72 8.67 -24.94
CA LYS A 48 -6.49 7.41 -25.06
C LYS A 48 -7.99 7.74 -25.06
N VAL A 49 -8.74 7.25 -26.05
CA VAL A 49 -10.20 7.34 -26.09
C VAL A 49 -10.83 5.97 -26.34
N PRO A 50 -12.03 5.66 -25.79
CA PRO A 50 -12.71 4.37 -26.01
C PRO A 50 -12.85 4.03 -27.49
N PHE A 51 -12.54 2.80 -27.86
CA PHE A 51 -12.72 2.32 -29.23
C PHE A 51 -14.22 2.13 -29.52
N ASP A 52 -14.74 2.87 -30.50
CA ASP A 52 -16.05 2.66 -31.09
C ASP A 52 -15.92 2.06 -32.51
N PRO A 53 -16.43 0.84 -32.77
CA PRO A 53 -16.32 0.19 -34.06
C PRO A 53 -17.09 0.89 -35.19
N ASN A 54 -18.01 1.80 -34.88
CA ASN A 54 -18.77 2.53 -35.91
C ASN A 54 -17.99 3.73 -36.48
N THR A 55 -17.04 4.26 -35.71
CA THR A 55 -16.31 5.49 -36.03
C THR A 55 -14.81 5.27 -36.19
N HIS A 56 -14.25 4.23 -35.57
CA HIS A 56 -12.85 3.90 -35.62
C HIS A 56 -12.55 2.67 -36.49
N SER A 57 -11.49 2.74 -37.29
CA SER A 57 -10.96 1.56 -37.98
C SER A 57 -10.41 0.55 -36.98
N ILE A 58 -10.67 -0.73 -37.23
CA ILE A 58 -10.16 -1.85 -36.43
C ILE A 58 -8.63 -1.87 -36.36
N ASP A 59 -7.94 -1.41 -37.41
CA ASP A 59 -6.47 -1.37 -37.48
C ASP A 59 -5.86 -0.33 -36.51
N ARG A 60 -6.68 0.61 -36.03
CA ARG A 60 -6.27 1.63 -35.04
C ARG A 60 -6.56 1.19 -33.61
N ARG A 61 -7.23 0.06 -33.40
CA ARG A 61 -7.60 -0.43 -32.08
C ARG A 61 -6.36 -0.90 -31.33
N LEU A 62 -6.19 -0.38 -30.12
CA LEU A 62 -5.15 -0.74 -29.17
C LEU A 62 -5.81 -1.20 -27.87
N THR A 63 -5.00 -1.69 -26.93
CA THR A 63 -5.49 -2.12 -25.61
C THR A 63 -4.88 -1.23 -24.54
N ALA A 64 -5.71 -0.40 -23.90
CA ALA A 64 -5.32 0.38 -22.74
C ALA A 64 -5.30 -0.51 -21.50
N ILE A 65 -4.28 -0.30 -20.67
CA ILE A 65 -4.17 -0.96 -19.35
C ILE A 65 -3.78 0.12 -18.35
N THR A 66 -4.60 0.28 -17.31
CA THR A 66 -4.28 1.12 -16.16
C THR A 66 -4.08 0.20 -14.96
N MET A 67 -2.90 0.25 -14.37
CA MET A 67 -2.50 -0.63 -13.28
C MET A 67 -2.07 0.21 -12.08
N GLY A 68 -2.73 -0.02 -10.95
CA GLY A 68 -2.38 0.58 -9.67
C GLY A 68 -1.89 -0.46 -8.68
N ILE A 69 -0.86 -0.12 -7.91
CA ILE A 69 -0.41 -0.88 -6.75
C ILE A 69 -0.83 -0.12 -5.52
N ILE A 70 -1.84 -0.63 -4.82
CA ILE A 70 -2.33 -0.10 -3.55
C ILE A 70 -1.42 -0.65 -2.45
N PRO A 71 -0.57 0.17 -1.80
CA PRO A 71 0.44 -0.35 -0.90
C PRO A 71 -0.15 -1.09 0.29
N VAL A 72 0.56 -2.10 0.79
CA VAL A 72 0.19 -2.78 2.04
C VAL A 72 0.24 -1.78 3.22
N PRO A 73 -0.65 -1.90 4.22
CA PRO A 73 -0.66 -1.01 5.39
C PRO A 73 0.70 -0.91 6.09
N ALA A 74 1.43 -2.03 6.21
CA ALA A 74 2.76 -2.06 6.81
C ALA A 74 3.80 -1.12 6.15
N SER A 75 3.58 -0.73 4.88
CA SER A 75 4.45 0.21 4.17
C SER A 75 4.35 1.64 4.70
N GLY A 76 3.20 2.01 5.27
CA GLY A 76 2.88 3.39 5.66
C GLY A 76 2.63 4.35 4.49
N LEU A 77 2.63 3.86 3.25
CA LEU A 77 2.30 4.66 2.07
C LEU A 77 0.77 4.83 1.94
N GLN A 78 0.33 6.03 1.62
CA GLN A 78 -1.10 6.41 1.55
C GLN A 78 -1.57 6.69 0.11
N PHE A 79 -0.73 6.45 -0.88
CA PHE A 79 -1.03 6.68 -2.30
C PHE A 79 -0.80 5.40 -3.11
N SER A 80 -1.59 5.20 -4.15
CA SER A 80 -1.34 4.15 -5.13
C SER A 80 -0.14 4.52 -6.01
N VAL A 81 0.64 3.51 -6.39
CA VAL A 81 1.63 3.67 -7.45
C VAL A 81 0.98 3.21 -8.73
N ASP A 82 0.73 4.15 -9.64
CA ASP A 82 -0.06 3.89 -10.85
C ASP A 82 0.80 3.95 -12.11
N ARG A 83 0.50 3.08 -13.07
CA ARG A 83 1.09 3.13 -14.41
C ARG A 83 0.04 2.90 -15.50
N ASP A 84 0.19 3.70 -16.54
CA ASP A 84 -0.62 3.67 -17.73
C ASP A 84 0.14 3.04 -18.89
N TYR A 85 -0.43 1.97 -19.44
CA TYR A 85 0.14 1.24 -20.56
C TYR A 85 -0.77 1.26 -21.78
N ILE A 86 -0.14 1.01 -22.92
CA ILE A 86 -0.74 0.47 -24.13
C ILE A 86 -0.11 -0.90 -24.30
N ALA A 87 -0.91 -1.96 -24.36
CA ALA A 87 -0.41 -3.33 -24.35
C ALA A 87 0.57 -3.59 -25.50
N GLU A 88 0.34 -2.95 -26.64
CA GLU A 88 1.15 -3.10 -27.85
C GLU A 88 2.52 -2.40 -27.73
N PHE A 89 2.72 -1.50 -26.75
CA PHE A 89 3.93 -0.69 -26.61
C PHE A 89 4.98 -1.33 -25.69
N ARG A 90 6.23 -0.88 -25.85
CA ARG A 90 7.42 -1.47 -25.21
C ARG A 90 7.34 -1.57 -23.68
N PRO A 91 6.92 -0.55 -22.90
CA PRO A 91 6.90 -0.64 -21.44
C PRO A 91 6.12 -1.87 -20.93
N TRP A 92 5.00 -2.18 -21.58
CA TRP A 92 4.22 -3.37 -21.25
C TRP A 92 4.86 -4.63 -21.82
N ASN A 93 5.06 -4.68 -23.14
CA ASN A 93 5.45 -5.91 -23.84
C ASN A 93 6.87 -6.39 -23.53
N ALA A 94 7.78 -5.50 -23.13
CA ALA A 94 9.19 -5.84 -22.90
C ALA A 94 9.56 -5.97 -21.42
N ILE A 95 8.77 -5.43 -20.48
CA ILE A 95 9.12 -5.41 -19.05
C ILE A 95 8.00 -6.04 -18.23
N THR A 96 6.83 -5.39 -18.19
CA THR A 96 5.73 -5.79 -17.30
C THR A 96 5.15 -7.16 -17.65
N LEU A 97 4.75 -7.38 -18.90
CA LEU A 97 4.18 -8.66 -19.33
C LEU A 97 5.18 -9.84 -19.23
N PRO A 98 6.46 -9.70 -19.65
CA PRO A 98 7.44 -10.76 -19.46
C PRO A 98 7.68 -11.12 -17.99
N SER A 99 7.79 -10.14 -17.09
CA SER A 99 7.98 -10.40 -15.66
C SER A 99 6.78 -11.14 -15.03
N LEU A 100 5.56 -10.81 -15.42
CA LEU A 100 4.35 -11.56 -15.03
C LEU A 100 4.39 -13.01 -15.51
N LYS A 101 4.72 -13.21 -16.79
CA LYS A 101 4.81 -14.55 -17.38
C LYS A 101 5.89 -15.40 -16.72
N ALA A 102 7.02 -14.80 -16.33
CA ALA A 102 8.08 -15.48 -15.60
C ALA A 102 7.63 -16.02 -14.23
N LEU A 103 6.62 -15.38 -13.62
CA LEU A 103 5.98 -15.82 -12.37
C LEU A 103 4.83 -16.80 -12.58
N GLY A 104 4.52 -17.16 -13.84
CA GLY A 104 3.46 -18.11 -14.18
C GLY A 104 2.04 -17.59 -13.99
N VAL A 105 1.86 -16.27 -13.89
CA VAL A 105 0.54 -15.64 -13.67
C VAL A 105 0.08 -14.91 -14.93
N SER A 106 -1.18 -15.10 -15.29
CA SER A 106 -1.81 -14.36 -16.38
C SER A 106 -2.34 -13.00 -15.91
N VAL A 107 -2.48 -12.06 -16.84
CA VAL A 107 -3.05 -10.72 -16.55
C VAL A 107 -4.46 -10.82 -15.94
N ARG A 108 -5.25 -11.82 -16.34
CA ARG A 108 -6.61 -12.04 -15.82
C ARG A 108 -6.60 -12.45 -14.35
N GLU A 109 -5.60 -13.21 -13.93
CA GLU A 109 -5.47 -13.68 -12.55
C GLU A 109 -4.85 -12.63 -11.64
N LEU A 110 -4.33 -11.52 -12.19
CA LEU A 110 -3.57 -10.53 -11.46
C LEU A 110 -4.44 -9.57 -10.63
N ASN A 111 -5.68 -9.31 -11.07
CA ASN A 111 -6.55 -8.38 -10.37
C ASN A 111 -6.80 -8.86 -8.94
N ASP A 112 -6.74 -7.94 -7.98
CA ASP A 112 -6.89 -8.19 -6.55
C ASP A 112 -5.79 -9.04 -5.89
N ARG A 113 -4.76 -9.48 -6.63
CA ARG A 113 -3.60 -10.20 -6.07
C ARG A 113 -2.66 -9.25 -5.36
N TYR A 114 -1.94 -9.78 -4.38
CA TYR A 114 -0.86 -9.05 -3.73
C TYR A 114 0.46 -9.31 -4.45
N VAL A 115 1.29 -8.29 -4.59
CA VAL A 115 2.50 -8.36 -5.40
C VAL A 115 3.65 -7.59 -4.77
N ARG A 116 4.86 -7.96 -5.16
CA ARG A 116 6.04 -7.11 -5.05
C ARG A 116 6.46 -6.69 -6.45
N VAL A 117 6.54 -5.39 -6.69
CA VAL A 117 7.00 -4.83 -7.96
C VAL A 117 8.20 -3.94 -7.73
N LYS A 118 9.01 -3.77 -8.77
CA LYS A 118 10.07 -2.78 -8.85
C LYS A 118 9.75 -1.79 -9.96
N MET A 119 10.06 -0.52 -9.73
CA MET A 119 10.05 0.48 -10.79
C MET A 119 11.34 0.38 -11.60
N THR A 120 11.21 -0.03 -12.86
CA THR A 120 12.34 -0.20 -13.77
C THR A 120 12.22 0.81 -14.91
N GLU A 121 13.32 1.49 -15.20
CA GLU A 121 13.42 2.46 -16.29
C GLU A 121 13.26 1.77 -17.65
N THR A 122 12.52 2.39 -18.56
CA THR A 122 12.29 1.84 -19.91
C THR A 122 13.38 2.27 -20.89
N GLY A 123 14.23 3.23 -20.50
CA GLY A 123 15.18 3.92 -21.37
C GLY A 123 14.52 4.87 -22.37
N GLU A 124 13.26 5.26 -22.11
CA GLU A 124 12.55 6.27 -22.90
C GLU A 124 12.33 7.49 -22.01
N THR A 125 12.67 8.68 -22.49
CA THR A 125 12.42 9.91 -21.75
C THR A 125 11.17 10.62 -22.22
N TYR A 126 10.51 11.35 -21.34
CA TYR A 126 9.46 12.30 -21.68
C TYR A 126 9.72 13.65 -20.99
N THR A 127 9.28 14.73 -21.62
CA THR A 127 9.28 16.06 -21.00
C THR A 127 7.97 16.27 -20.27
N ASN A 128 8.03 16.54 -18.97
CA ASN A 128 6.84 16.87 -18.19
C ASN A 128 6.35 18.30 -18.48
N SER A 129 5.20 18.68 -17.93
CA SER A 129 4.63 20.03 -18.08
C SER A 129 5.50 21.15 -17.51
N GLN A 130 6.50 20.81 -16.70
CA GLN A 130 7.47 21.75 -16.12
C GLN A 130 8.75 21.87 -16.95
N GLY A 131 8.84 21.19 -18.11
CA GLY A 131 10.01 21.22 -18.98
C GLY A 131 11.14 20.27 -18.55
N GLU A 132 10.93 19.47 -17.50
CA GLU A 132 11.92 18.51 -17.03
C GLU A 132 11.87 17.23 -17.88
N THR A 133 13.03 16.75 -18.29
CA THR A 133 13.17 15.43 -18.91
C THR A 133 13.16 14.38 -17.81
N ARG A 134 12.23 13.43 -17.88
CA ARG A 134 12.11 12.31 -16.95
C ARG A 134 12.16 10.98 -17.69
N GLU A 135 12.78 9.99 -17.06
CA GLU A 135 12.73 8.62 -17.52
C GLU A 135 11.34 8.03 -17.31
N LYS A 136 10.83 7.38 -18.34
CA LYS A 136 9.62 6.58 -18.25
C LYS A 136 9.98 5.28 -17.54
N THR A 137 9.06 4.82 -16.70
CA THR A 137 9.25 3.64 -15.87
C THR A 137 8.08 2.68 -16.03
N ALA A 138 8.34 1.40 -15.85
CA ALA A 138 7.36 0.32 -15.90
C ALA A 138 7.47 -0.53 -14.62
N PHE A 139 6.40 -1.27 -14.32
CA PHE A 139 6.45 -2.28 -13.27
C PHE A 139 7.16 -3.53 -13.76
N GLU A 140 8.15 -3.97 -13.00
CA GLU A 140 8.74 -5.30 -13.08
C GLU A 140 8.23 -6.11 -11.89
N PHE A 141 7.50 -7.19 -12.14
CA PHE A 141 6.98 -8.05 -11.09
C PHE A 141 8.08 -8.97 -10.54
N LEU A 142 8.26 -8.94 -9.22
CA LEU A 142 9.28 -9.70 -8.51
C LEU A 142 8.71 -10.86 -7.70
N ALA A 143 7.43 -10.78 -7.30
CA ALA A 143 6.71 -11.83 -6.59
C ALA A 143 5.20 -11.59 -6.64
N ILE A 144 4.43 -12.68 -6.52
CA ILE A 144 2.97 -12.68 -6.36
C ILE A 144 2.65 -13.43 -5.07
N TYR A 145 1.65 -12.94 -4.33
CA TYR A 145 1.18 -13.49 -3.07
C TYR A 145 -0.33 -13.70 -3.13
N ASP A 146 -0.79 -14.78 -2.50
CA ASP A 146 -2.21 -15.10 -2.41
C ASP A 146 -2.94 -14.28 -1.34
N SER A 147 -2.21 -13.70 -0.37
CA SER A 147 -2.79 -12.98 0.76
C SER A 147 -1.99 -11.76 1.18
N LEU A 148 -2.66 -10.86 1.90
CA LEU A 148 -2.06 -9.66 2.48
C LEU A 148 -0.93 -10.03 3.44
N GLU A 149 -1.15 -11.03 4.30
CA GLU A 149 -0.20 -11.44 5.33
C GLU A 149 1.11 -11.95 4.72
N ALA A 150 1.03 -12.71 3.63
CA ALA A 150 2.22 -13.19 2.92
C ALA A 150 3.02 -12.03 2.28
N CYS A 151 2.32 -11.04 1.72
CA CYS A 151 2.94 -9.84 1.15
C CYS A 151 3.59 -8.97 2.22
N GLU A 152 2.91 -8.75 3.35
CA GLU A 152 3.45 -7.99 4.48
C GLU A 152 4.61 -8.68 5.18
N ALA A 153 4.60 -10.02 5.22
CA ALA A 153 5.72 -10.80 5.71
C ALA A 153 6.98 -10.60 4.85
N ASP A 154 6.86 -10.65 3.51
CA ASP A 154 8.01 -10.37 2.62
C ASP A 154 8.46 -8.91 2.73
N PHE A 155 7.52 -7.95 2.80
CA PHE A 155 7.84 -6.55 3.03
C PHE A 155 8.66 -6.36 4.31
N THR A 156 8.21 -6.95 5.42
CA THR A 156 8.89 -6.86 6.72
C THR A 156 10.25 -7.56 6.69
N ALA A 157 10.34 -8.74 6.07
CA ALA A 157 11.59 -9.46 5.92
C ALA A 157 12.62 -8.66 5.10
N LYS A 158 12.19 -8.01 4.01
CA LYS A 158 13.06 -7.21 3.15
C LYS A 158 13.47 -5.89 3.78
N ARG A 159 12.58 -5.25 4.53
CA ARG A 159 12.89 -4.04 5.31
C ARG A 159 13.76 -4.33 6.53
N GLY A 160 13.61 -5.51 7.15
CA GLY A 160 14.48 -5.99 8.24
C GLY A 160 15.85 -6.48 7.77
N SER A 161 15.99 -6.88 6.51
CA SER A 161 17.24 -7.36 5.91
C SER A 161 18.20 -6.25 5.48
N SER A 162 17.85 -4.97 5.64
CA SER A 162 18.83 -3.88 5.57
C SER A 162 19.65 -3.72 6.86
N ALA A 163 19.42 -4.56 7.88
CA ALA A 163 20.40 -4.81 8.94
C ALA A 163 21.43 -5.83 8.42
N GLN A 164 22.66 -5.38 8.18
CA GLN A 164 23.78 -6.25 7.84
C GLN A 164 23.97 -7.38 8.88
N PRO A 165 24.53 -8.52 8.45
CA PRO A 165 24.59 -9.73 9.24
C PRO A 165 25.65 -9.60 10.33
N ASN A 166 25.23 -9.60 11.59
CA ASN A 166 26.14 -10.03 12.66
C ASN A 166 26.01 -11.54 12.81
N THR A 167 27.00 -12.24 12.26
CA THR A 167 27.25 -13.66 12.47
C THR A 167 27.39 -13.95 13.96
N SER A 168 26.55 -14.86 14.48
CA SER A 168 26.92 -15.84 15.51
C SER A 168 25.84 -16.94 15.56
N PRO A 169 26.21 -18.23 15.49
CA PRO A 169 25.25 -19.32 15.47
C PRO A 169 24.79 -19.65 16.88
N GLN A 170 23.51 -19.40 17.20
CA GLN A 170 22.92 -19.97 18.41
C GLN A 170 21.65 -20.74 18.07
N LYS A 171 21.82 -22.07 18.07
CA LYS A 171 20.74 -23.05 18.19
C LYS A 171 19.90 -22.70 19.41
N SER A 172 18.60 -22.50 19.23
CA SER A 172 17.62 -22.61 20.30
C SER A 172 16.31 -23.17 19.76
N GLN A 173 15.85 -24.21 20.42
CA GLN A 173 14.70 -25.04 20.11
C GLN A 173 13.37 -24.30 20.13
N ALA A 174 12.41 -24.85 19.38
CA ALA A 174 11.01 -24.47 19.41
C ALA A 174 10.38 -24.72 20.79
N ALA A 175 9.59 -23.75 21.26
CA ALA A 175 8.55 -23.91 22.28
C ALA A 175 7.51 -22.77 22.12
N PRO A 176 6.25 -22.98 22.55
CA PRO A 176 5.05 -22.56 21.81
C PRO A 176 4.61 -21.11 22.06
N THR A 177 3.94 -20.56 21.05
CA THR A 177 3.37 -19.21 21.00
C THR A 177 2.19 -19.06 21.96
N ALA A 178 2.28 -18.08 22.86
CA ALA A 178 1.16 -17.58 23.66
C ALA A 178 1.03 -16.05 23.47
N GLY A 179 -0.09 -15.63 22.86
CA GLY A 179 -0.82 -14.38 23.05
C GLY A 179 -0.06 -13.04 23.02
N ASN A 180 -0.06 -12.36 21.87
CA ASN A 180 0.43 -10.99 21.70
C ASN A 180 -0.71 -9.94 21.73
N GLY A 181 -1.62 -10.04 22.71
CA GLY A 181 -2.88 -9.28 22.75
C GLY A 181 -2.76 -7.76 22.89
N ASN A 182 -1.59 -7.22 23.27
CA ASN A 182 -1.41 -5.78 23.48
C ASN A 182 -1.05 -5.02 22.20
N LYS A 183 -0.24 -5.62 21.30
CA LYS A 183 0.19 -4.94 20.07
C LYS A 183 -0.96 -4.78 19.06
N ASP A 184 -1.84 -5.78 18.98
CA ASP A 184 -3.04 -5.73 18.13
C ASP A 184 -4.01 -4.65 18.60
N ARG A 185 -4.17 -4.47 19.93
CA ARG A 185 -5.03 -3.43 20.50
C ARG A 185 -4.49 -2.02 20.25
N ASP A 186 -3.18 -1.83 20.39
CA ASP A 186 -2.55 -0.52 20.13
C ASP A 186 -2.63 -0.12 18.65
N ALA A 187 -2.51 -1.09 17.73
CA ALA A 187 -2.72 -0.86 16.30
C ALA A 187 -4.20 -0.55 16.00
N ALA A 188 -5.12 -1.34 16.57
CA ALA A 188 -6.55 -1.13 16.43
C ALA A 188 -7.00 0.25 16.96
N LEU A 189 -6.37 0.77 18.02
CA LEU A 189 -6.67 2.10 18.57
C LEU A 189 -6.35 3.23 17.60
N LYS A 190 -5.22 3.13 16.87
CA LYS A 190 -4.83 4.12 15.86
C LYS A 190 -5.77 4.11 14.65
N PHE A 191 -6.21 2.93 14.23
CA PHE A 191 -7.20 2.81 13.16
C PHE A 191 -8.60 3.28 13.62
N LEU A 192 -8.95 3.06 14.89
CA LEU A 192 -10.18 3.58 15.49
C LEU A 192 -10.23 5.11 15.42
N GLU A 193 -9.16 5.81 15.81
CA GLU A 193 -9.11 7.27 15.75
C GLU A 193 -9.40 7.81 14.35
N VAL A 194 -8.75 7.26 13.32
CA VAL A 194 -8.93 7.68 11.93
C VAL A 194 -10.32 7.33 11.41
N ALA A 195 -10.82 6.13 11.73
CA ALA A 195 -12.16 5.70 11.33
C ALA A 195 -13.24 6.61 11.94
N VAL A 196 -13.10 6.98 13.22
CA VAL A 196 -14.03 7.89 13.89
C VAL A 196 -13.95 9.29 13.30
N LYS A 197 -12.74 9.88 13.20
CA LYS A 197 -12.55 11.25 12.68
C LYS A 197 -13.04 11.40 11.22
N SER A 198 -12.78 10.42 10.37
CA SER A 198 -13.26 10.42 8.97
C SER A 198 -14.78 10.22 8.86
N THR A 199 -15.37 9.40 9.72
CA THR A 199 -16.80 9.09 9.69
C THR A 199 -17.64 10.23 10.29
N CYS A 200 -17.09 10.93 11.30
CA CYS A 200 -17.71 12.11 11.90
C CYS A 200 -17.49 13.38 11.07
N GLN A 201 -16.66 13.35 10.02
CA GLN A 201 -16.36 14.52 9.20
C GLN A 201 -17.62 15.03 8.50
N GLY A 202 -18.07 16.23 8.88
CA GLY A 202 -19.26 16.86 8.32
C GLY A 202 -20.58 16.46 9.00
N LEU A 203 -20.54 15.62 10.04
CA LEU A 203 -21.68 15.35 10.90
C LEU A 203 -21.69 16.35 12.05
N THR A 204 -22.87 16.88 12.38
CA THR A 204 -23.08 17.82 13.50
C THR A 204 -23.97 17.24 14.60
N ASP A 205 -24.60 16.10 14.34
CA ASP A 205 -25.51 15.40 15.24
C ASP A 205 -24.82 14.17 15.84
N LEU A 206 -24.87 14.08 17.17
CA LEU A 206 -24.16 13.05 17.94
C LEU A 206 -24.80 11.66 17.78
N ASP A 207 -26.11 11.56 17.62
CA ASP A 207 -26.80 10.28 17.44
C ASP A 207 -26.54 9.73 16.03
N GLN A 208 -26.53 10.60 15.01
CA GLN A 208 -26.14 10.21 13.64
C GLN A 208 -24.66 9.80 13.55
N ALA A 209 -23.77 10.53 14.21
CA ALA A 209 -22.35 10.18 14.29
C ALA A 209 -22.14 8.83 14.96
N ARG A 210 -22.86 8.56 16.06
CA ARG A 210 -22.79 7.30 16.79
C ARG A 210 -23.24 6.12 15.93
N GLU A 211 -24.34 6.24 15.19
CA GLU A 211 -24.83 5.19 14.30
C GLU A 211 -23.84 4.92 13.14
N ALA A 212 -23.33 5.98 12.50
CA ALA A 212 -22.36 5.87 11.41
C ALA A 212 -21.04 5.23 11.85
N VAL A 213 -20.52 5.64 13.01
CA VAL A 213 -19.28 5.08 13.60
C VAL A 213 -19.48 3.62 14.00
N ALA A 214 -20.62 3.24 14.59
CA ALA A 214 -20.91 1.86 14.91
C ALA A 214 -20.93 0.96 13.65
N ALA A 215 -21.59 1.43 12.58
CA ALA A 215 -21.62 0.73 11.30
C ALA A 215 -20.23 0.62 10.66
N GLN A 216 -19.37 1.63 10.84
CA GLN A 216 -18.01 1.61 10.33
C GLN A 216 -17.10 0.67 11.10
N ILE A 217 -17.18 0.66 12.43
CA ILE A 217 -16.44 -0.28 13.29
C ILE A 217 -16.81 -1.72 12.94
N ALA A 218 -18.09 -2.03 12.74
CA ALA A 218 -18.55 -3.37 12.37
C ALA A 218 -17.94 -3.89 11.06
N LYS A 219 -17.61 -3.00 10.12
CA LYS A 219 -16.93 -3.33 8.85
C LYS A 219 -15.42 -3.53 8.98
N MET A 220 -14.84 -3.26 10.14
CA MET A 220 -13.40 -3.33 10.41
C MET A 220 -13.11 -4.37 11.50
N PRO A 221 -12.89 -5.65 11.12
CA PRO A 221 -12.76 -6.76 12.08
C PRO A 221 -11.67 -6.55 13.14
N LEU A 222 -10.56 -5.90 12.79
CA LEU A 222 -9.46 -5.60 13.73
C LEU A 222 -9.90 -4.60 14.81
N ILE A 223 -10.69 -3.58 14.43
CA ILE A 223 -11.20 -2.59 15.38
C ILE A 223 -12.35 -3.20 16.19
N ASN A 224 -13.31 -3.85 15.53
CA ASN A 224 -14.48 -4.48 16.16
C ASN A 224 -14.10 -5.56 17.19
N LYS A 225 -12.96 -6.22 16.99
CA LYS A 225 -12.39 -7.20 17.94
C LYS A 225 -11.98 -6.56 19.27
N HIS A 226 -11.65 -5.26 19.27
CA HIS A 226 -11.06 -4.58 20.43
C HIS A 226 -11.89 -3.39 20.95
N PHE A 227 -12.73 -2.79 20.12
CA PHE A 227 -13.46 -1.55 20.40
C PHE A 227 -14.87 -1.59 19.80
N THR A 228 -15.80 -0.92 20.48
CA THR A 228 -17.19 -0.72 20.08
C THR A 228 -17.53 0.78 20.13
N VAL A 229 -18.72 1.15 19.66
CA VAL A 229 -19.19 2.54 19.73
C VAL A 229 -19.31 3.07 21.18
N ASP A 230 -19.50 2.19 22.15
CA ASP A 230 -19.58 2.50 23.58
C ASP A 230 -18.22 2.50 24.29
N SER A 231 -17.14 2.20 23.57
CA SER A 231 -15.80 2.20 24.19
C SER A 231 -15.39 3.64 24.55
N PRO A 232 -14.78 3.88 25.72
CA PRO A 232 -14.34 5.21 26.14
C PRO A 232 -13.46 5.92 25.11
N GLU A 233 -12.59 5.18 24.44
CA GLU A 233 -11.71 5.67 23.39
C GLU A 233 -12.49 6.15 22.16
N THR A 234 -13.50 5.38 21.73
CA THR A 234 -14.39 5.76 20.60
C THR A 234 -15.21 7.00 20.93
N MET A 235 -15.75 7.09 22.15
CA MET A 235 -16.51 8.26 22.59
C MET A 235 -15.64 9.51 22.69
N ASN A 236 -14.40 9.39 23.15
CA ASN A 236 -13.45 10.50 23.20
C ASN A 236 -13.10 11.02 21.81
N PHE A 237 -12.79 10.12 20.86
CA PHE A 237 -12.50 10.54 19.48
C PHE A 237 -13.71 11.16 18.78
N MET A 238 -14.92 10.68 19.08
CA MET A 238 -16.15 11.25 18.53
C MET A 238 -16.45 12.62 19.14
N ALA A 239 -16.25 12.80 20.45
CA ALA A 239 -16.38 14.09 21.11
C ALA A 239 -15.36 15.11 20.61
N GLU A 240 -14.11 14.69 20.35
CA GLU A 240 -13.08 15.53 19.76
C GLU A 240 -13.41 15.91 18.30
N ALA A 241 -13.93 14.97 17.50
CA ALA A 241 -14.28 15.21 16.11
C ALA A 241 -15.52 16.10 15.92
N LEU A 242 -16.44 16.11 16.90
CA LEU A 242 -17.67 16.91 16.89
C LEU A 242 -17.55 18.24 17.66
N ALA A 243 -16.41 18.50 18.32
CA ALA A 243 -16.19 19.76 19.01
C ALA A 243 -16.10 20.93 18.01
N PRO A 244 -16.81 22.04 18.21
CA PRO A 244 -16.69 23.22 17.37
C PRO A 244 -15.30 23.87 17.58
N PHE A 245 -14.62 24.19 16.47
CA PHE A 245 -13.40 25.01 16.46
C PHE A 245 -13.68 26.47 16.84
#